data_AF-P0CV63-F1
#
_entry.id   AF-P0CV63-F1
#
_cell.length_a   1.000
_cell.length_b   1.000
_cell.length_c   1.000
_cell.angle_alpha   90.00
_cell.angle_beta   90.00
_cell.angle_gamma   90.00
#
_symmetry.space_group_name_H-M   'P 1'
#
loop_
_entity.id
_entity.type
_entity.pdbx_description
1 polymer ?
#
loop_
_entity_poly.entity_id
_entity_poly.type
_entity_poly.pdbx_seq_one_letter_code
_entity_poly.pdbx_strand_id
1 'polypeptide(L)'
;MRNGVVLFGLFFIGYSSCVLASLVEKSDVESTHAEQWDSNGKRTLQADDPERILAEERNMEQALLPAAEAIGKIKVSEKAVPRASLGSTLNPMKWPKRILDKVRLWLARIRLNLLKRTTVGEDSIDRAMMNGLTPFYLKKIKNDIMHYSSSVPHDKIKIEEDYDFYVKHFFGQFKGLYKDPPVFAVDKWNKLEEGMTKAEQNGNRRASDKVSRNIDKGLSIDQLFSLDISPFVYMRLLEKRGVFKDVENNMDKIDHLKDYVKVYKEHLMA
;
A
#
# COMPACT_ATOMS: atom_id res chain seq x y z
N MET A 1 -16.13 -2.15 -33.94
CA MET A 1 -14.97 -2.53 -33.10
C MET A 1 -15.16 -2.18 -31.61
N ARG A 2 -16.34 -2.38 -30.99
CA ARG A 2 -16.65 -1.85 -29.63
C ARG A 2 -16.72 -2.87 -28.49
N ASN A 3 -16.38 -4.14 -28.73
CA ASN A 3 -16.50 -5.22 -27.71
C ASN A 3 -15.17 -5.85 -27.26
N GLY A 4 -14.01 -5.34 -27.71
CA GLY A 4 -12.70 -5.92 -27.35
C GLY A 4 -12.24 -5.64 -25.91
N VAL A 5 -12.55 -4.45 -25.36
CA VAL A 5 -12.02 -4.01 -24.06
C VAL A 5 -12.65 -4.77 -22.88
N VAL A 6 -13.93 -5.14 -22.98
CA VAL A 6 -14.63 -5.89 -21.92
C VAL A 6 -14.14 -7.34 -21.83
N LEU A 7 -13.78 -7.95 -22.96
CA LEU A 7 -13.22 -9.32 -22.99
C LEU A 7 -11.80 -9.38 -22.42
N PHE A 8 -10.97 -8.36 -22.66
CA PHE A 8 -9.64 -8.29 -22.04
C PHE A 8 -9.71 -8.09 -20.52
N GLY A 9 -10.67 -7.31 -20.02
CA GLY A 9 -10.90 -7.13 -18.58
C GLY A 9 -11.30 -8.43 -17.86
N LEU A 10 -12.14 -9.26 -18.48
CA LEU A 10 -12.56 -10.55 -17.93
C LEU A 10 -11.46 -11.61 -17.98
N PHE A 11 -10.60 -11.58 -19.00
CA PHE A 11 -9.45 -12.50 -19.09
C PHE A 11 -8.48 -12.32 -17.92
N PHE A 12 -8.20 -11.09 -17.50
CA PHE A 12 -7.31 -10.82 -16.36
C PHE A 12 -7.91 -11.25 -15.01
N ILE A 13 -9.23 -11.11 -14.83
CA ILE A 13 -9.90 -11.56 -13.62
C ILE A 13 -9.88 -13.10 -13.56
N GLY A 14 -10.21 -13.78 -14.66
CA GLY A 14 -10.21 -15.25 -14.74
C GLY A 14 -8.83 -15.88 -14.59
N TYR A 15 -7.77 -15.24 -15.10
CA TYR A 15 -6.40 -15.75 -14.93
C TYR A 15 -5.91 -15.58 -13.49
N SER A 16 -6.27 -14.48 -12.82
CA SER A 16 -5.91 -14.27 -11.41
C SER A 16 -6.57 -15.29 -10.48
N SER A 17 -7.80 -15.73 -10.77
CA SER A 17 -8.49 -16.73 -9.96
C SER A 17 -8.00 -18.15 -10.23
N CYS A 18 -7.59 -18.49 -11.46
CA CYS A 18 -7.05 -19.83 -11.77
C CYS A 18 -5.65 -20.06 -11.17
N VAL A 19 -4.79 -19.03 -11.15
CA VAL A 19 -3.45 -19.15 -10.53
C VAL A 19 -3.55 -19.30 -9.00
N LEU A 20 -4.60 -18.78 -8.37
CA LEU A 20 -4.83 -18.95 -6.93
C LEU A 20 -5.46 -20.32 -6.59
N ALA A 21 -6.31 -20.87 -7.46
CA ALA A 21 -6.94 -22.17 -7.24
C ALA A 21 -5.96 -23.36 -7.32
N SER A 22 -4.84 -23.23 -8.05
CA SER A 22 -3.84 -24.29 -8.14
C SER A 22 -2.80 -24.28 -7.02
N LEU A 23 -2.74 -23.22 -6.21
CA LEU A 23 -1.75 -23.09 -5.12
C LEU A 23 -2.27 -23.58 -3.76
N VAL A 24 -3.57 -23.78 -3.62
CA VAL A 24 -4.19 -24.26 -2.38
C VAL A 24 -4.66 -25.69 -2.59
N GLU A 25 -3.69 -26.61 -2.49
CA GLU A 25 -3.96 -28.02 -2.27
C GLU A 25 -4.87 -28.13 -1.03
N LYS A 26 -6.08 -28.66 -1.21
CA LYS A 26 -7.07 -28.82 -0.15
C LYS A 26 -6.48 -29.69 0.96
N SER A 27 -6.06 -29.08 2.06
CA SER A 27 -5.79 -29.83 3.28
C SER A 27 -7.13 -30.22 3.89
N ASP A 28 -7.57 -31.45 3.62
CA ASP A 28 -8.67 -32.11 4.32
C ASP A 28 -8.24 -32.37 5.78
N VAL A 29 -8.34 -31.34 6.62
CA VAL A 29 -8.33 -31.50 8.07
C VAL A 29 -9.47 -30.64 8.61
N GLU A 30 -10.61 -31.30 8.84
CA GLU A 30 -11.66 -30.83 9.74
C GLU A 30 -11.04 -30.66 11.14
N SER A 31 -10.50 -29.47 11.40
CA SER A 31 -10.08 -29.07 12.74
C SER A 31 -11.32 -28.88 13.61
N THR A 32 -11.60 -29.91 14.41
CA THR A 32 -12.58 -29.92 15.50
C THR A 32 -12.03 -29.11 16.67
N HIS A 33 -12.12 -27.78 16.61
CA HIS A 33 -11.75 -26.93 17.75
C HIS A 33 -12.95 -26.14 18.27
N ALA A 34 -13.30 -26.45 19.51
CA ALA A 34 -14.42 -25.90 20.26
C ALA A 34 -14.28 -24.38 20.44
N GLU A 35 -15.30 -23.64 20.03
CA GLU A 35 -15.42 -22.20 20.28
C GLU A 35 -15.40 -21.94 21.79
N GLN A 36 -14.40 -21.20 22.28
CA GLN A 36 -14.32 -20.81 23.70
C GLN A 36 -15.06 -19.49 23.93
N TRP A 37 -15.99 -19.51 24.88
CA TRP A 37 -16.84 -18.41 25.30
C TRP A 37 -16.41 -17.94 26.69
N ASP A 38 -16.40 -16.62 26.93
CA ASP A 38 -16.25 -16.11 28.29
C ASP A 38 -17.54 -16.33 29.12
N SER A 39 -17.43 -16.12 30.44
CA SER A 39 -18.53 -16.28 31.39
C SER A 39 -19.73 -15.35 31.14
N ASN A 40 -19.57 -14.34 30.27
CA ASN A 40 -20.63 -13.40 29.90
C ASN A 40 -21.22 -13.72 28.51
N GLY A 41 -20.89 -14.87 27.92
CA GLY A 41 -21.38 -15.28 26.62
C GLY A 41 -20.80 -14.46 25.46
N LYS A 42 -19.67 -13.78 25.67
CA LYS A 42 -18.90 -13.14 24.60
C LYS A 42 -17.75 -14.04 24.18
N ARG A 43 -17.51 -14.10 22.88
CA ARG A 43 -16.37 -14.82 22.30
C ARG A 43 -15.08 -14.17 22.81
N THR A 44 -14.22 -14.93 23.49
CA THR A 44 -12.87 -14.46 23.83
C THR A 44 -12.09 -14.27 22.53
N LEU A 45 -11.91 -13.03 22.11
CA LEU A 45 -11.07 -12.66 20.97
C LEU A 45 -9.61 -12.91 21.38
N GLN A 46 -9.09 -14.11 21.13
CA GLN A 46 -7.64 -14.32 21.12
C GLN A 46 -7.06 -13.50 19.97
N ALA A 47 -6.35 -12.44 20.34
CA ALA A 47 -5.63 -11.56 19.44
C ALA A 47 -4.45 -12.35 18.86
N ASP A 48 -4.35 -12.36 17.53
CA ASP A 48 -3.21 -12.82 16.73
C ASP A 48 -3.00 -14.33 16.52
N ASP A 49 -4.07 -15.12 16.39
CA ASP A 49 -3.92 -16.50 15.90
C ASP A 49 -3.86 -16.56 14.35
N PRO A 50 -2.86 -17.23 13.73
CA PRO A 50 -2.81 -17.48 12.29
C PRO A 50 -4.10 -18.13 11.75
N GLU A 51 -4.81 -18.87 12.61
CA GLU A 51 -6.09 -19.48 12.31
C GLU A 51 -7.19 -18.48 11.98
N ARG A 52 -7.18 -17.26 12.56
CA ARG A 52 -8.17 -16.22 12.22
C ARG A 52 -7.98 -15.71 10.79
N ILE A 53 -6.71 -15.55 10.36
CA ILE A 53 -6.40 -15.16 8.99
C ILE A 53 -6.93 -16.24 8.05
N LEU A 54 -6.68 -17.52 8.35
CA LEU A 54 -7.16 -18.67 7.56
C LEU A 54 -8.69 -18.82 7.59
N ALA A 55 -9.36 -18.64 8.72
CA ALA A 55 -10.81 -18.78 8.82
C ALA A 55 -11.55 -17.65 8.07
N GLU A 56 -11.03 -16.43 8.12
CA GLU A 56 -11.56 -15.32 7.32
C GLU A 56 -11.22 -15.50 5.83
N GLU A 57 -10.08 -16.08 5.47
CA GLU A 57 -9.73 -16.49 4.09
C GLU A 57 -10.64 -17.59 3.54
N ARG A 58 -10.93 -18.65 4.31
CA ARG A 58 -11.91 -19.70 3.95
C ARG A 58 -13.31 -19.12 3.71
N ASN A 59 -13.74 -18.16 4.53
CA ASN A 59 -15.00 -17.42 4.33
C ASN A 59 -14.99 -16.52 3.06
N MET A 60 -13.82 -16.24 2.48
CA MET A 60 -13.70 -15.54 1.19
C MET A 60 -13.88 -16.50 0.02
N GLU A 61 -13.26 -17.69 0.04
CA GLU A 61 -13.45 -18.72 -1.00
C GLU A 61 -14.92 -19.12 -1.15
N GLN A 62 -15.61 -19.39 -0.03
CA GLN A 62 -17.02 -19.78 -0.05
C GLN A 62 -17.96 -18.70 -0.60
N ALA A 63 -17.56 -17.43 -0.62
CA ALA A 63 -18.38 -16.33 -1.15
C ALA A 63 -18.03 -15.92 -2.58
N LEU A 64 -16.79 -16.16 -3.03
CA LEU A 64 -16.38 -15.90 -4.41
C LEU A 64 -16.92 -16.96 -5.38
N LEU A 65 -17.02 -18.22 -4.94
CA LEU A 65 -17.56 -19.33 -5.74
C LEU A 65 -19.00 -19.07 -6.25
N PRO A 66 -19.99 -18.71 -5.40
CA PRO A 66 -21.34 -18.38 -5.88
C PRO A 66 -21.36 -17.17 -6.82
N ALA A 67 -20.50 -16.17 -6.56
CA ALA A 67 -20.44 -14.96 -7.37
C ALA A 67 -19.95 -15.21 -8.80
N ALA A 68 -18.95 -16.06 -8.97
CA ALA A 68 -18.47 -16.47 -10.29
C ALA A 68 -19.56 -17.22 -11.07
N GLU A 69 -20.29 -18.12 -10.42
CA GLU A 69 -21.41 -18.85 -11.03
C GLU A 69 -22.58 -17.93 -11.43
N ALA A 70 -22.85 -16.86 -10.66
CA ALA A 70 -23.97 -15.96 -10.95
C ALA A 70 -23.67 -14.90 -12.01
N ILE A 71 -22.42 -14.45 -12.18
CA ILE A 71 -22.06 -13.52 -13.28
C ILE A 71 -22.41 -14.12 -14.64
N GLY A 72 -22.31 -15.46 -14.79
CA GLY A 72 -22.76 -16.16 -15.99
C GLY A 72 -24.29 -16.21 -16.19
N LYS A 73 -25.10 -15.95 -15.16
CA LYS A 73 -26.57 -16.19 -15.18
C LYS A 73 -27.44 -14.94 -15.03
N ILE A 74 -26.90 -13.75 -14.74
CA ILE A 74 -27.72 -12.56 -14.50
C ILE A 74 -28.08 -11.84 -15.81
N LYS A 75 -29.12 -12.34 -16.48
CA LYS A 75 -30.14 -11.51 -17.17
C LYS A 75 -31.46 -11.65 -16.42
N VAL A 76 -31.49 -11.29 -15.13
CA VAL A 76 -32.74 -11.29 -14.35
C VAL A 76 -33.26 -9.86 -14.31
N SER A 77 -34.44 -9.61 -14.87
CA SER A 77 -35.07 -8.29 -14.84
C SER A 77 -35.52 -7.95 -13.42
N GLU A 78 -35.39 -6.67 -13.03
CA GLU A 78 -35.73 -6.14 -11.70
C GLU A 78 -37.10 -6.58 -11.16
N LYS A 79 -38.05 -6.89 -12.05
CA LYS A 79 -39.41 -7.31 -11.70
C LYS A 79 -39.51 -8.72 -11.10
N ALA A 80 -38.47 -9.54 -11.19
CA ALA A 80 -38.51 -10.93 -10.73
C ALA A 80 -37.90 -11.17 -9.34
N VAL A 81 -37.33 -10.14 -8.68
CA VAL A 81 -36.73 -10.30 -7.35
C VAL A 81 -37.79 -10.03 -6.28
N PRO A 82 -38.21 -11.02 -5.48
CA PRO A 82 -39.19 -10.79 -4.42
C PRO A 82 -38.67 -9.74 -3.44
N ARG A 83 -39.51 -8.78 -3.02
CA ARG A 83 -39.10 -7.73 -2.06
C ARG A 83 -38.48 -8.30 -0.78
N ALA A 84 -38.91 -9.49 -0.35
CA ALA A 84 -38.35 -10.20 0.79
C ALA A 84 -36.85 -10.56 0.62
N SER A 85 -36.39 -10.80 -0.60
CA SER A 85 -34.97 -11.09 -0.84
C SER A 85 -34.12 -9.82 -0.98
N LEU A 86 -34.71 -8.62 -1.12
CA LEU A 86 -33.93 -7.38 -1.23
C LEU A 86 -33.07 -7.11 0.03
N GLY A 87 -33.58 -7.48 1.20
CA GLY A 87 -32.88 -7.42 2.48
C GLY A 87 -31.84 -8.53 2.69
N SER A 88 -32.05 -9.69 2.07
CA SER A 88 -31.26 -10.92 2.27
C SER A 88 -29.80 -10.78 1.85
N THR A 89 -28.93 -11.52 2.55
CA THR A 89 -27.53 -11.73 2.17
C THR A 89 -27.36 -12.39 0.80
N LEU A 90 -28.39 -13.12 0.35
CA LEU A 90 -28.41 -13.81 -0.94
C LEU A 90 -28.93 -12.92 -2.08
N ASN A 91 -29.20 -11.63 -1.84
CA ASN A 91 -29.64 -10.73 -2.92
C ASN A 91 -28.52 -10.55 -3.96
N PRO A 92 -28.69 -11.03 -5.21
CA PRO A 92 -27.68 -10.89 -6.25
C PRO A 92 -27.35 -9.42 -6.57
N MET A 93 -28.26 -8.48 -6.35
CA MET A 93 -27.99 -7.04 -6.55
C MET A 93 -26.98 -6.46 -5.53
N LYS A 94 -26.88 -7.06 -4.34
CA LYS A 94 -25.90 -6.65 -3.32
C LYS A 94 -24.53 -7.30 -3.54
N TRP A 95 -24.42 -8.29 -4.41
CA TRP A 95 -23.20 -9.06 -4.61
C TRP A 95 -22.04 -8.22 -5.19
N PRO A 96 -22.23 -7.39 -6.23
CA PRO A 96 -21.14 -6.57 -6.75
C PRO A 96 -20.53 -5.67 -5.67
N LYS A 97 -21.37 -5.05 -4.84
CA LYS A 97 -20.93 -4.21 -3.71
C LYS A 97 -20.16 -5.04 -2.67
N ARG A 98 -20.65 -6.22 -2.31
CA ARG A 98 -19.97 -7.12 -1.34
C ARG A 98 -18.66 -7.67 -1.86
N ILE A 99 -18.59 -8.06 -3.14
CA ILE A 99 -17.36 -8.53 -3.78
C ILE A 99 -16.36 -7.38 -3.79
N LEU A 100 -16.79 -6.17 -4.15
CA LEU A 100 -15.95 -4.98 -4.12
C LEU A 100 -15.41 -4.70 -2.71
N ASP A 101 -16.25 -4.76 -1.68
CA ASP A 101 -15.84 -4.57 -0.29
C ASP A 101 -14.87 -5.66 0.18
N LYS A 102 -15.09 -6.93 -0.21
CA LYS A 102 -14.14 -8.04 0.07
C LYS A 102 -12.80 -7.86 -0.63
N VAL A 103 -12.81 -7.46 -1.91
CA VAL A 103 -11.58 -7.17 -2.66
C VAL A 103 -10.83 -5.99 -2.02
N ARG A 104 -11.54 -4.95 -1.58
CA ARG A 104 -10.94 -3.82 -0.85
C ARG A 104 -10.34 -4.23 0.48
N LEU A 105 -11.03 -5.07 1.26
CA LEU A 105 -10.52 -5.66 2.50
C LEU A 105 -9.25 -6.50 2.25
N TRP A 106 -9.26 -7.34 1.22
CA TRP A 106 -8.10 -8.17 0.85
C TRP A 106 -6.91 -7.31 0.42
N LEU A 107 -7.14 -6.31 -0.43
CA LEU A 107 -6.12 -5.33 -0.81
C LEU A 107 -5.59 -4.56 0.40
N ALA A 108 -6.45 -4.19 1.36
CA ALA A 108 -6.04 -3.57 2.61
C ALA A 108 -5.10 -4.49 3.42
N ARG A 109 -5.36 -5.79 3.50
CA ARG A 109 -4.48 -6.75 4.19
C ARG A 109 -3.12 -6.90 3.50
N ILE A 110 -3.09 -7.01 2.18
CA ILE A 110 -1.83 -7.06 1.43
C ILE A 110 -1.02 -5.79 1.69
N ARG A 111 -1.69 -4.63 1.66
CA ARG A 111 -1.07 -3.35 1.96
C ARG A 111 -0.60 -3.25 3.41
N LEU A 112 -1.32 -3.83 4.37
CA LEU A 112 -0.87 -3.91 5.77
C LEU A 112 0.38 -4.77 5.92
N ASN A 113 0.45 -5.91 5.23
CA ASN A 113 1.65 -6.74 5.23
C ASN A 113 2.83 -6.04 4.55
N LEU A 114 2.58 -5.32 3.46
CA LEU A 114 3.59 -4.49 2.80
C LEU A 114 4.07 -3.39 3.75
N LEU A 115 3.13 -2.69 4.41
CA LEU A 115 3.41 -1.65 5.41
C LEU A 115 4.35 -2.18 6.48
N LYS A 116 3.97 -3.28 7.15
CA LYS A 116 4.80 -3.95 8.18
C LYS A 116 6.20 -4.28 7.66
N ARG A 117 6.35 -4.73 6.42
CA ARG A 117 7.67 -5.02 5.84
C ARG A 117 8.50 -3.76 5.58
N THR A 118 7.84 -2.65 5.23
CA THR A 118 8.50 -1.38 4.90
C THR A 118 8.76 -0.48 6.10
N THR A 119 8.17 -0.77 7.27
CA THR A 119 8.33 0.02 8.50
C THR A 119 9.15 -0.70 9.57
N VAL A 120 9.49 -1.97 9.39
CA VAL A 120 10.27 -2.75 10.37
C VAL A 120 11.77 -2.61 10.11
N GLY A 121 12.42 -1.75 10.91
CA GLY A 121 13.86 -1.53 10.89
C GLY A 121 14.32 -0.42 9.93
N GLU A 122 15.46 0.21 10.24
CA GLU A 122 15.95 1.38 9.49
C GLU A 122 16.27 1.05 8.02
N ASP A 123 16.90 -0.09 7.75
CA ASP A 123 17.27 -0.49 6.38
C ASP A 123 16.06 -0.76 5.49
N SER A 124 14.97 -1.31 6.04
CA SER A 124 13.75 -1.57 5.25
C SER A 124 13.04 -0.26 4.91
N ILE A 125 13.03 0.70 5.85
CA ILE A 125 12.52 2.04 5.63
C ILE A 125 13.34 2.75 4.55
N ASP A 126 14.67 2.74 4.66
CA ASP A 126 15.55 3.37 3.68
C ASP A 126 15.33 2.78 2.28
N ARG A 127 15.21 1.45 2.16
CA ARG A 127 14.89 0.79 0.88
C ARG A 127 13.53 1.22 0.34
N ALA A 128 12.52 1.30 1.19
CA ALA A 128 11.19 1.74 0.79
C ALA A 128 11.20 3.20 0.30
N MET A 129 11.93 4.07 0.98
CA MET A 129 12.13 5.47 0.59
C MET A 129 12.84 5.60 -0.75
N MET A 130 13.89 4.80 -0.99
CA MET A 130 14.58 4.71 -2.28
C MET A 130 13.64 4.24 -3.40
N ASN A 131 12.73 3.31 -3.10
CA ASN A 131 11.68 2.89 -4.04
C ASN A 131 10.56 3.93 -4.24
N GLY A 132 10.66 5.09 -3.60
CA GLY A 132 9.71 6.20 -3.75
C GLY A 132 8.51 6.15 -2.81
N LEU A 133 8.55 5.35 -1.73
CA LEU A 133 7.53 5.40 -0.69
C LEU A 133 7.60 6.76 0.01
N THR A 134 6.53 7.53 -0.06
CA THR A 134 6.45 8.83 0.59
C THR A 134 5.56 8.76 1.83
N PRO A 135 5.75 9.65 2.82
CA PRO A 135 4.85 9.78 3.95
C PRO A 135 3.39 10.04 3.55
N PHE A 136 3.15 10.79 2.48
CA PHE A 136 1.80 11.07 2.00
C PHE A 136 1.13 9.83 1.43
N TYR A 137 1.84 9.07 0.58
CA TYR A 137 1.35 7.80 0.06
C TYR A 137 1.14 6.78 1.20
N LEU A 138 2.02 6.77 2.19
CA LEU A 138 1.88 5.92 3.38
C LEU A 138 0.66 6.29 4.21
N LYS A 139 0.38 7.59 4.40
CA LYS A 139 -0.84 8.10 5.07
C LYS A 139 -2.09 7.61 4.37
N LYS A 140 -2.11 7.61 3.02
CA LYS A 140 -3.21 7.07 2.22
C LYS A 140 -3.39 5.56 2.42
N ILE A 141 -2.29 4.78 2.39
CA ILE A 141 -2.34 3.34 2.66
C ILE A 141 -2.89 3.07 4.07
N LYS A 142 -2.37 3.77 5.09
CA LYS A 142 -2.84 3.69 6.47
C LYS A 142 -4.35 3.92 6.56
N ASN A 143 -4.84 5.02 5.96
CA ASN A 143 -6.26 5.37 5.99
C ASN A 143 -7.13 4.33 5.28
N ASP A 144 -6.69 3.81 4.12
CA ASP A 144 -7.39 2.73 3.41
C ASP A 144 -7.46 1.45 4.26
N ILE A 145 -6.37 1.10 4.96
CA ILE A 145 -6.35 -0.05 5.89
C ILE A 145 -7.33 0.18 7.04
N MET A 146 -7.29 1.35 7.68
CA MET A 146 -8.20 1.67 8.79
C MET A 146 -9.67 1.72 8.37
N HIS A 147 -9.95 2.11 7.13
CA HIS A 147 -11.30 2.20 6.60
C HIS A 147 -11.87 0.83 6.21
N TYR A 148 -11.07 -0.02 5.56
CA TYR A 148 -11.56 -1.30 5.03
C TYR A 148 -11.28 -2.50 5.93
N SER A 149 -10.27 -2.45 6.82
CA SER A 149 -9.95 -3.52 7.75
C SER A 149 -10.61 -3.31 9.11
N SER A 150 -11.13 -4.39 9.70
CA SER A 150 -11.56 -4.44 11.11
C SER A 150 -10.36 -4.52 12.06
N SER A 151 -9.41 -3.59 11.88
CA SER A 151 -8.21 -3.49 12.72
C SER A 151 -8.63 -3.33 14.17
N VAL A 152 -8.21 -4.25 15.03
CA VAL A 152 -8.48 -4.22 16.47
C VAL A 152 -7.84 -2.92 17.03
N PRO A 153 -8.34 -2.32 18.12
CA PRO A 153 -7.72 -1.11 18.68
C PRO A 153 -6.20 -1.20 18.85
N HIS A 154 -5.68 -2.38 19.19
CA HIS A 154 -4.23 -2.63 19.27
C HIS A 154 -3.52 -2.49 17.91
N ASP A 155 -4.05 -3.07 16.84
CA ASP A 155 -3.51 -2.92 15.48
C ASP A 155 -3.52 -1.46 15.04
N LYS A 156 -4.58 -0.72 15.37
CA LYS A 156 -4.68 0.70 14.99
C LYS A 156 -3.56 1.53 15.62
N ILE A 157 -3.32 1.34 16.92
CA ILE A 157 -2.23 2.01 17.64
C ILE A 157 -0.89 1.67 16.99
N LYS A 158 -0.62 0.38 16.75
CA LYS A 158 0.63 -0.06 16.11
C LYS A 158 0.82 0.51 14.71
N ILE A 159 -0.24 0.56 13.90
CA ILE A 159 -0.20 1.16 12.56
C ILE A 159 0.10 2.66 12.62
N GLU A 160 -0.43 3.36 13.63
CA GLU A 160 -0.12 4.78 13.87
C GLU A 160 1.34 4.98 14.30
N GLU A 161 1.82 4.18 15.25
CA GLU A 161 3.21 4.20 15.71
C GLU A 161 4.20 3.90 14.57
N ASP A 162 3.93 2.87 13.77
CA ASP A 162 4.75 2.50 12.59
C ASP A 162 4.78 3.64 11.57
N TYR A 163 3.64 4.33 11.36
CA TYR A 163 3.55 5.49 10.48
C TYR A 163 4.36 6.67 11.04
N ASP A 164 4.20 7.01 12.31
CA ASP A 164 4.91 8.13 12.93
C ASP A 164 6.42 7.88 12.98
N PHE A 165 6.83 6.64 13.23
CA PHE A 165 8.22 6.21 13.14
C PHE A 165 8.78 6.39 11.72
N TYR A 166 8.03 5.95 10.70
CA TYR A 166 8.41 6.17 9.30
C TYR A 166 8.56 7.66 8.98
N VAL A 167 7.59 8.49 9.35
CA VAL A 167 7.62 9.95 9.10
C VAL A 167 8.85 10.58 9.75
N LYS A 168 9.13 10.23 11.01
CA LYS A 168 10.30 10.72 11.75
C LYS A 168 11.61 10.28 11.09
N HIS A 169 11.71 9.02 10.68
CA HIS A 169 12.88 8.50 9.99
C HIS A 169 13.07 9.16 8.62
N PHE A 170 11.98 9.32 7.86
CA PHE A 170 11.96 9.97 6.55
C PHE A 170 12.54 11.39 6.61
N PHE A 171 12.00 12.23 7.50
CA PHE A 171 12.51 13.60 7.65
C PHE A 171 13.89 13.65 8.32
N GLY A 172 14.24 12.62 9.10
CA GLY A 172 15.58 12.45 9.67
C GLY A 172 16.68 12.44 8.62
N GLN A 173 16.41 11.91 7.42
CA GLN A 173 17.38 11.85 6.32
C GLN A 173 17.81 13.24 5.80
N PHE A 174 17.02 14.28 6.04
CA PHE A 174 17.31 15.64 5.56
C PHE A 174 18.03 16.52 6.60
N LYS A 175 18.30 16.02 7.81
CA LYS A 175 19.04 16.83 8.82
C LYS A 175 20.37 17.36 8.28
N GLY A 176 21.01 16.56 7.43
CA GLY A 176 22.24 16.91 6.74
C GLY A 176 22.12 18.02 5.69
N LEU A 177 20.95 18.18 5.08
CA LEU A 177 20.67 19.18 4.05
C LEU A 177 20.76 20.63 4.58
N TYR A 178 20.49 20.81 5.87
CA TYR A 178 20.46 22.12 6.52
C TYR A 178 21.80 22.49 7.20
N LYS A 179 22.84 21.68 7.02
CA LYS A 179 24.20 22.02 7.44
C LYS A 179 24.91 22.83 6.35
N ASP A 180 25.95 23.56 6.74
CA ASP A 180 26.80 24.32 5.83
C ASP A 180 28.26 23.84 5.93
N PRO A 181 28.78 23.08 4.94
CA PRO A 181 28.07 22.56 3.77
C PRO A 181 27.11 21.40 4.10
N PRO A 182 26.17 21.05 3.21
CA PRO A 182 25.30 19.89 3.38
C PRO A 182 26.08 18.57 3.50
N VAL A 183 25.69 17.70 4.44
CA VAL A 183 26.37 16.40 4.69
C VAL A 183 25.37 15.25 4.62
N PHE A 184 25.64 14.23 3.81
CA PHE A 184 24.73 13.09 3.64
C PHE A 184 25.41 11.73 3.88
N ALA A 185 24.62 10.75 4.29
CA ALA A 185 25.06 9.36 4.47
C ALA A 185 25.10 8.60 3.13
N VAL A 186 25.82 9.15 2.14
CA VAL A 186 25.84 8.62 0.75
C VAL A 186 26.28 7.16 0.71
N ASP A 187 27.33 6.81 1.46
CA ASP A 187 27.87 5.45 1.53
C ASP A 187 26.84 4.44 2.07
N LYS A 188 26.02 4.86 3.05
CA LYS A 188 24.92 4.03 3.59
C LYS A 188 23.94 3.67 2.48
N TRP A 189 23.48 4.66 1.72
CA TRP A 189 22.48 4.43 0.68
C TRP A 189 23.03 3.67 -0.53
N ASN A 190 24.29 3.88 -0.89
CA ASN A 190 24.92 3.13 -1.97
C ASN A 190 25.07 1.64 -1.60
N LYS A 191 25.51 1.35 -0.36
CA LYS A 191 25.56 -0.03 0.15
C LYS A 191 24.17 -0.69 0.21
N LEU A 192 23.13 0.07 0.55
CA LEU A 192 21.75 -0.43 0.49
C LEU A 192 21.31 -0.71 -0.94
N GLU A 193 21.66 0.14 -1.92
CA GLU A 193 21.36 -0.04 -3.34
C GLU A 193 21.99 -1.33 -3.91
N GLU A 194 23.23 -1.64 -3.49
CA GLU A 194 23.93 -2.89 -3.84
C GLU A 194 23.26 -4.14 -3.24
N GLY A 195 22.71 -4.01 -2.03
CA GLY A 195 22.01 -5.10 -1.33
C GLY A 195 20.53 -5.27 -1.71
N MET A 196 20.03 -4.52 -2.70
CA MET A 196 18.66 -4.61 -3.18
C MET A 196 18.47 -5.78 -4.14
N THR A 197 17.30 -6.41 -4.08
CA THR A 197 16.83 -7.35 -5.10
C THR A 197 16.60 -6.64 -6.44
N LYS A 198 16.59 -7.39 -7.54
CA LYS A 198 16.30 -6.84 -8.88
C LYS A 198 14.95 -6.10 -8.96
N ALA A 199 13.96 -6.58 -8.21
CA ALA A 199 12.64 -5.95 -8.15
C ALA A 199 12.70 -4.58 -7.45
N GLU A 200 13.43 -4.48 -6.34
CA GLU A 200 13.68 -3.22 -5.63
C GLU A 200 14.50 -2.27 -6.49
N GLN A 201 15.58 -2.73 -7.13
CA GLN A 201 16.38 -1.89 -8.03
C GLN A 201 15.54 -1.29 -9.18
N ASN A 202 14.63 -2.08 -9.74
CA ASN A 202 13.69 -1.57 -10.75
C ASN A 202 12.68 -0.57 -10.17
N GLY A 203 12.23 -0.77 -8.93
CA GLY A 203 11.42 0.19 -8.18
C GLY A 203 12.13 1.53 -7.99
N ASN A 204 13.34 1.50 -7.44
CA ASN A 204 14.23 2.65 -7.26
C ASN A 204 14.49 3.37 -8.59
N ARG A 205 14.79 2.64 -9.68
CA ARG A 205 14.97 3.23 -11.01
C ARG A 205 13.71 3.96 -11.48
N ARG A 206 12.53 3.35 -11.36
CA ARG A 206 11.25 3.98 -11.74
C ARG A 206 10.96 5.23 -10.91
N ALA A 207 11.27 5.19 -9.62
CA ALA A 207 11.13 6.34 -8.75
C ALA A 207 12.06 7.48 -9.18
N SER A 208 13.35 7.17 -9.41
CA SER A 208 14.35 8.12 -9.92
C SER A 208 13.95 8.70 -11.28
N ASP A 209 13.46 7.88 -12.21
CA ASP A 209 12.99 8.32 -13.53
C ASP A 209 11.76 9.25 -13.39
N LYS A 210 10.82 8.91 -12.50
CA LYS A 210 9.66 9.77 -12.19
C LYS A 210 10.14 11.13 -11.69
N VAL A 211 11.05 11.15 -10.71
CA VAL A 211 11.55 12.41 -10.13
C VAL A 211 12.32 13.20 -11.17
N SER A 212 13.28 12.59 -11.89
CA SER A 212 14.08 13.24 -12.93
C SER A 212 13.19 13.96 -13.94
N ARG A 213 12.18 13.27 -14.50
CA ARG A 213 11.28 13.89 -15.50
C ARG A 213 10.52 15.11 -14.98
N ASN A 214 10.21 15.16 -13.68
CA ASN A 214 9.47 16.27 -13.10
C ASN A 214 10.39 17.43 -12.73
N ILE A 215 11.60 17.14 -12.24
CA ILE A 215 12.62 18.15 -11.98
C ILE A 215 13.14 18.77 -13.28
N ASP A 216 13.40 17.95 -14.31
CA ASP A 216 13.90 18.41 -15.60
C ASP A 216 12.86 19.23 -16.39
N LYS A 217 11.58 19.07 -16.08
CA LYS A 217 10.49 19.94 -16.56
C LYS A 217 10.45 21.30 -15.87
N GLY A 218 11.20 21.52 -14.81
CA GLY A 218 11.16 22.74 -14.01
C GLY A 218 9.83 22.95 -13.30
N LEU A 219 9.20 21.87 -12.82
CA LEU A 219 7.95 21.99 -12.06
C LEU A 219 8.16 22.76 -10.75
N SER A 220 7.18 23.59 -10.39
CA SER A 220 7.20 24.33 -9.13
C SER A 220 7.03 23.40 -7.91
N ILE A 221 7.39 23.90 -6.73
CA ILE A 221 7.22 23.21 -5.45
C ILE A 221 5.79 22.68 -5.26
N ASP A 222 4.78 23.49 -5.56
CA ASP A 222 3.36 23.10 -5.44
C ASP A 222 2.99 21.98 -6.40
N GLN A 223 3.55 21.99 -7.62
CA GLN A 223 3.34 20.93 -8.61
C GLN A 223 4.03 19.64 -8.19
N LEU A 224 5.26 19.72 -7.66
CA LEU A 224 5.97 18.56 -7.12
C LEU A 224 5.23 17.95 -5.94
N PHE A 225 4.67 18.78 -5.05
CA PHE A 225 3.84 18.32 -3.94
C PHE A 225 2.56 17.65 -4.44
N SER A 226 1.84 18.29 -5.37
CA SER A 226 0.59 17.76 -5.94
C SER A 226 0.76 16.41 -6.64
N LEU A 227 1.94 16.14 -7.20
CA LEU A 227 2.28 14.87 -7.85
C LEU A 227 2.88 13.81 -6.91
N ASP A 228 3.01 14.15 -5.62
CA ASP A 228 3.67 13.34 -4.59
C ASP A 228 5.03 12.82 -5.10
N ILE A 229 5.88 13.77 -5.49
CA ILE A 229 7.28 13.49 -5.85
C ILE A 229 8.04 13.26 -4.55
N SER A 230 8.79 12.16 -4.44
CA SER A 230 9.51 11.87 -3.20
C SER A 230 10.64 12.89 -2.99
N PRO A 231 10.62 13.70 -1.91
CA PRO A 231 11.75 14.59 -1.60
C PRO A 231 13.06 13.82 -1.39
N PHE A 232 12.97 12.58 -0.89
CA PHE A 232 14.16 11.75 -0.65
C PHE A 232 14.79 11.29 -1.96
N VAL A 233 13.96 10.86 -2.91
CA VAL A 233 14.45 10.48 -4.25
C VAL A 233 14.98 11.71 -4.99
N TYR A 234 14.39 12.89 -4.78
CA TYR A 234 14.93 14.14 -5.31
C TYR A 234 16.31 14.47 -4.75
N MET A 235 16.49 14.36 -3.43
CA MET A 235 17.82 14.49 -2.80
C MET A 235 18.83 13.49 -3.37
N ARG A 236 18.46 12.20 -3.50
CA ARG A 236 19.32 11.19 -4.14
C ARG A 236 19.65 11.52 -5.59
N LEU A 237 18.70 12.07 -6.35
CA LEU A 237 18.93 12.48 -7.73
C LEU A 237 19.96 13.62 -7.80
N LEU A 238 19.84 14.64 -6.95
CA LEU A 238 20.81 15.74 -6.89
C LEU A 238 22.21 15.24 -6.50
N GLU A 239 22.29 14.31 -5.55
CA GLU A 239 23.53 13.65 -5.15
C GLU A 239 24.17 12.90 -6.33
N LYS A 240 23.41 12.05 -7.03
CA LYS A 240 23.88 11.36 -8.24
C LYS A 240 24.31 12.31 -9.37
N ARG A 241 23.71 13.51 -9.44
CA ARG A 241 24.09 14.58 -10.37
C ARG A 241 25.31 15.39 -9.92
N GLY A 242 25.88 15.08 -8.76
CA GLY A 242 27.06 15.79 -8.22
C GLY A 242 26.76 17.18 -7.66
N VAL A 243 25.49 17.54 -7.45
CA VAL A 243 25.09 18.89 -6.98
C VAL A 243 25.70 19.22 -5.62
N PHE A 244 25.84 18.24 -4.73
CA PHE A 244 26.44 18.46 -3.41
C PHE A 244 27.98 18.39 -3.41
N LYS A 245 28.63 18.09 -4.54
CA LYS A 245 30.10 18.15 -4.67
C LYS A 245 30.57 19.57 -4.97
N ASP A 246 29.72 20.36 -5.62
CA ASP A 246 29.97 21.75 -5.99
C ASP A 246 28.82 22.63 -5.48
N VAL A 247 28.84 22.84 -4.16
CA VAL A 247 27.76 23.52 -3.43
C VAL A 247 27.60 24.96 -3.91
N GLU A 248 28.72 25.69 -4.06
CA GLU A 248 28.72 27.11 -4.46
C GLU A 248 28.00 27.35 -5.79
N ASN A 249 28.25 26.49 -6.80
CA ASN A 249 27.62 26.63 -8.12
C ASN A 249 26.21 26.04 -8.22
N ASN A 250 25.74 25.28 -7.22
CA ASN A 250 24.42 24.62 -7.25
C ASN A 250 23.53 25.02 -6.06
N MET A 251 23.81 26.15 -5.42
CA MET A 251 23.01 26.66 -4.28
C MET A 251 21.52 26.77 -4.62
N ASP A 252 21.18 27.19 -5.83
CA ASP A 252 19.81 27.30 -6.34
C ASP A 252 19.04 25.97 -6.24
N LYS A 253 19.65 24.85 -6.65
CA LYS A 253 19.04 23.52 -6.59
C LYS A 253 18.94 23.01 -5.17
N ILE A 254 19.93 23.33 -4.34
CA ILE A 254 19.97 22.94 -2.92
C ILE A 254 18.86 23.66 -2.16
N ASP A 255 18.71 24.97 -2.38
CA ASP A 255 17.68 25.78 -1.74
C ASP A 255 16.28 25.40 -2.25
N HIS A 256 16.12 25.12 -3.54
CA HIS A 256 14.87 24.56 -4.07
C HIS A 256 14.48 23.23 -3.39
N LEU A 257 15.45 22.34 -3.13
CA LEU A 257 15.19 21.11 -2.37
C LEU A 257 14.82 21.43 -0.91
N LYS A 258 15.51 22.36 -0.24
CA LYS A 258 15.20 22.75 1.15
C LYS A 258 13.77 23.28 1.27
N ASP A 259 13.38 24.17 0.37
CA ASP A 259 12.05 24.75 0.31
C ASP A 259 11.01 23.68 0.02
N TYR A 260 11.30 22.77 -0.93
CA TYR A 260 10.41 21.66 -1.23
C TYR A 260 10.20 20.74 -0.01
N VAL A 261 11.27 20.38 0.71
CA VAL A 261 11.18 19.54 1.92
C VAL A 261 10.37 20.24 3.01
N LYS A 262 10.55 21.56 3.18
CA LYS A 262 9.80 22.36 4.14
C LYS A 262 8.30 22.36 3.81
N VAL A 263 7.94 22.70 2.57
CA VAL A 263 6.55 22.73 2.11
C VAL A 263 5.91 21.34 2.20
N TYR A 264 6.65 20.30 1.82
CA TYR A 264 6.17 18.92 1.91
C TYR A 264 5.88 18.51 3.37
N LYS A 265 6.73 18.92 4.31
CA LYS A 265 6.54 18.66 5.74
C LYS A 265 5.33 19.41 6.29
N GLU A 266 5.18 20.68 5.95
CA GLU A 266 4.04 21.51 6.38
C GLU A 266 2.70 20.91 5.91
N HIS A 267 2.61 20.51 4.64
CA HIS A 267 1.39 19.90 4.10
C HIS A 267 1.09 18.50 4.65
N LEU A 268 2.10 17.74 5.07
CA LEU A 268 1.87 16.42 5.68
C LEU A 268 1.25 16.56 7.08
N MET A 269 1.67 17.60 7.82
CA MET A 269 1.29 17.89 9.20
C MET A 269 -0.02 18.69 9.31
N ALA A 270 -0.44 19.37 8.23
CA ALA A 270 -1.78 19.93 8.10
C ALA A 270 -2.86 18.83 7.97
#